data_AF-A0A950LFI5-F1
#
_entry.id   AF-A0A950LFI5-F1
#
_cell.length_a   1.000
_cell.length_b   1.000
_cell.length_c   1.000
_cell.angle_alpha   90.00
_cell.angle_beta   90.00
_cell.angle_gamma   90.00
#
_symmetry.space_group_name_H-M   'P 1'
#
loop_
_entity.id
_entity.type
_entity.pdbx_description
1 polymer ?
#
loop_
_entity_poly.entity_id
_entity_poly.type
_entity_poly.pdbx_seq_one_letter_code
_entity_poly.pdbx_strand_id
1 'polypeptide(L)'
;MAANDKTPTHTAYAFSRQGRKFGKLLECGVGYIDKQNNLAHVFMDRGPIMGYTGYIVLSPIGAPPPKVEPPTDDEDGEEDF
;
A
#
# COMPACT_ATOMS: atom_id res chain seq x y z
N MET A 1 -27.22 12.30 -13.07
CA MET A 1 -26.34 11.14 -12.80
C MET A 1 -24.91 11.65 -12.89
N ALA A 2 -24.18 11.73 -11.79
CA ALA A 2 -22.79 12.17 -11.81
C ALA A 2 -21.97 11.14 -12.61
N ALA A 3 -21.27 11.60 -13.64
CA ALA A 3 -20.33 10.75 -14.38
C ALA A 3 -19.37 10.13 -13.36
N ASN A 4 -19.24 8.80 -13.40
CA ASN A 4 -18.29 8.10 -12.54
C ASN A 4 -16.90 8.51 -13.01
N ASP A 5 -16.33 9.55 -12.38
CA ASP A 5 -15.04 10.10 -12.74
C ASP A 5 -13.98 9.08 -12.33
N LYS A 6 -13.52 8.31 -13.32
CA LYS A 6 -12.49 7.28 -13.14
C LYS A 6 -11.08 7.89 -13.12
N THR A 7 -10.98 9.22 -13.02
CA THR A 7 -9.70 9.91 -12.91
C THR A 7 -8.96 9.45 -11.65
N PRO A 8 -7.70 9.03 -11.76
CA PRO A 8 -6.89 8.66 -10.60
C PRO A 8 -6.82 9.82 -9.60
N THR A 9 -7.06 9.51 -8.34
CA THR A 9 -6.99 10.47 -7.22
C THR A 9 -5.91 10.11 -6.21
N HIS A 10 -5.42 8.88 -6.26
CA HIS A 10 -4.44 8.33 -5.33
C HIS A 10 -3.31 7.62 -6.06
N THR A 11 -2.12 7.69 -5.49
CA THR A 11 -0.97 6.84 -5.82
C THR A 11 -1.04 5.57 -4.98
N ALA A 12 -0.79 4.42 -5.60
CA ALA A 12 -0.75 3.13 -4.94
C ALA A 12 0.69 2.75 -4.55
N TYR A 13 0.86 2.41 -3.28
CA TYR A 13 2.13 1.96 -2.73
C TYR A 13 2.01 0.53 -2.19
N ALA A 14 2.97 -0.29 -2.57
CA ALA A 14 3.11 -1.69 -2.19
C ALA A 14 4.18 -1.85 -1.11
N PHE A 15 3.90 -2.59 -0.03
CA PHE A 15 4.95 -2.89 0.95
C PHE A 15 5.86 -4.02 0.48
N SER A 16 7.13 -3.68 0.24
CA SER A 16 8.20 -4.61 -0.09
C SER A 16 9.01 -4.92 1.16
N ARG A 17 9.01 -6.19 1.56
CA ARG A 17 9.81 -6.69 2.68
C ARG A 17 11.27 -6.79 2.24
N GLN A 18 12.18 -6.18 3.02
CA GLN A 18 13.62 -6.24 2.77
C GLN A 18 14.38 -7.06 3.83
N GLY A 19 13.72 -7.45 4.92
CA GLY A 19 14.26 -8.33 5.95
C GLY A 19 13.17 -8.83 6.90
N ARG A 20 13.54 -9.53 7.99
CA ARG A 20 12.54 -10.14 8.90
C ARG A 20 11.62 -9.10 9.54
N LYS A 21 12.20 -7.97 9.99
CA LYS A 21 11.54 -6.89 10.73
C LYS A 21 11.44 -5.56 9.96
N PHE A 22 11.85 -5.48 8.70
CA PHE A 22 11.85 -4.20 7.96
C PHE A 22 11.51 -4.32 6.47
N GLY A 23 11.03 -3.22 5.93
CA GLY A 23 10.66 -3.07 4.52
C GLY A 23 10.35 -1.61 4.19
N LYS A 24 9.91 -1.38 2.96
CA LYS A 24 9.56 -0.04 2.46
C LYS A 24 8.33 -0.07 1.57
N LEU A 25 7.62 1.03 1.55
CA LEU A 25 6.56 1.28 0.57
C LEU A 25 7.17 1.71 -0.77
N LEU A 26 6.79 1.02 -1.84
CA LEU A 26 7.22 1.29 -3.20
C LEU A 26 6.01 1.66 -4.04
N GLU A 27 6.12 2.75 -4.82
CA GLU A 27 5.08 3.12 -5.76
C GLU A 27 4.90 2.06 -6.83
N CYS A 28 3.69 1.50 -6.95
CA CYS A 28 3.37 0.41 -7.85
C CYS A 28 2.16 0.69 -8.76
N GLY A 29 1.62 1.91 -8.72
CA GLY A 29 0.54 2.32 -9.62
C GLY A 29 -0.28 3.49 -9.09
N VAL A 30 -1.52 3.57 -9.57
CA VAL A 30 -2.47 4.64 -9.22
C VAL A 30 -3.88 4.07 -9.04
N GLY A 31 -4.77 4.84 -8.43
CA GLY A 31 -6.14 4.42 -8.19
C GLY A 31 -7.07 5.57 -7.84
N TYR A 32 -8.33 5.23 -7.62
CA TYR A 32 -9.34 6.16 -7.12
C TYR A 32 -10.31 5.47 -6.16
N ILE A 33 -10.94 6.28 -5.30
CA ILE A 33 -11.96 5.81 -4.36
C ILE A 33 -13.33 6.19 -4.93
N ASP A 34 -14.13 5.19 -5.30
CA ASP A 34 -15.54 5.36 -5.62
C ASP A 34 -16.33 5.49 -4.30
N LYS A 35 -16.67 6.72 -3.95
CA LYS A 35 -17.42 7.03 -2.73
C LYS A 35 -18.88 6.57 -2.77
N GLN A 36 -19.45 6.35 -3.95
CA GLN A 36 -20.86 5.91 -4.07
C GLN A 36 -21.00 4.46 -3.65
N ASN A 37 -20.05 3.63 -4.08
CA ASN A 37 -20.05 2.19 -3.80
C ASN A 37 -19.09 1.80 -2.67
N ASN A 38 -18.35 2.76 -2.12
CA ASN A 38 -17.29 2.57 -1.14
C ASN A 38 -16.23 1.55 -1.61
N LEU A 39 -15.80 1.67 -2.88
CA LEU A 39 -14.84 0.79 -3.52
C LEU A 39 -13.54 1.53 -3.83
N ALA A 40 -12.41 0.85 -3.65
CA ALA A 40 -11.10 1.32 -4.10
C ALA A 40 -10.73 0.62 -5.42
N HIS A 41 -10.59 1.39 -6.49
CA HIS A 41 -10.10 0.89 -7.77
C HIS A 41 -8.61 1.16 -7.88
N VAL A 42 -7.81 0.11 -8.07
CA VAL A 42 -6.34 0.17 -8.14
C VAL A 42 -5.86 -0.40 -9.46
N PHE A 43 -5.01 0.36 -10.16
CA PHE A 43 -4.34 -0.04 -11.39
C PHE A 43 -2.84 -0.11 -11.10
N MET A 44 -2.28 -1.32 -11.16
CA MET A 44 -0.86 -1.55 -10.96
C MET A 44 -0.16 -1.58 -12.32
N ASP A 45 0.78 -0.66 -12.53
CA ASP A 45 1.62 -0.58 -13.74
C ASP A 45 2.99 -1.23 -13.54
N ARG A 46 3.38 -1.47 -12.28
CA ARG A 46 4.61 -2.16 -11.89
C ARG A 46 4.25 -3.42 -11.12
N GLY A 47 4.65 -4.57 -11.66
CA GLY A 47 4.45 -5.85 -10.99
C GLY A 47 5.24 -5.91 -9.69
N PRO A 48 4.65 -6.40 -8.59
CA PRO A 48 5.38 -6.59 -7.34
C PRO A 48 6.51 -7.63 -7.55
N ILE A 49 7.76 -7.16 -7.57
CA ILE A 49 8.94 -8.01 -7.65
C ILE A 49 9.21 -8.55 -6.24
N MET A 50 9.28 -9.88 -6.08
CA MET A 50 9.60 -10.70 -4.89
C MET A 50 9.69 -10.01 -3.51
N GLY A 51 9.05 -10.60 -2.49
CA GLY A 51 9.03 -10.07 -1.12
C GLY A 51 7.89 -9.08 -0.85
N TYR A 52 6.92 -9.01 -1.78
CA TYR A 52 5.69 -8.25 -1.61
C TYR A 52 4.72 -8.98 -0.69
N THR A 53 4.10 -8.26 0.26
CA THR A 53 3.19 -8.87 1.25
C THR A 53 1.72 -8.86 0.83
N GLY A 54 1.38 -8.25 -0.31
CA GLY A 54 -0.02 -8.00 -0.69
C GLY A 54 -0.62 -6.74 -0.06
N TYR A 55 0.10 -6.05 0.83
CA TYR A 55 -0.36 -4.82 1.46
C TYR A 55 -0.20 -3.61 0.52
N ILE A 56 -1.33 -2.98 0.21
CA ILE A 56 -1.44 -1.75 -0.60
C ILE A 56 -1.92 -0.60 0.28
N VAL A 57 -1.27 0.55 0.16
CA VAL A 57 -1.76 1.83 0.69
C VAL A 57 -2.03 2.78 -0.47
N LEU A 58 -3.16 3.48 -0.39
CA LEU A 58 -3.50 4.56 -1.29
C LEU A 58 -3.19 5.90 -0.61
N SER A 59 -2.34 6.72 -1.23
CA SER A 59 -2.05 8.08 -0.78
C SER A 59 -2.57 9.09 -1.80
N PRO A 60 -3.20 10.20 -1.41
CA PRO A 60 -3.66 11.21 -2.37
C PRO A 60 -2.53 11.68 -3.30
N ILE A 61 -2.84 11.91 -4.57
CA ILE A 61 -1.84 12.39 -5.53
C ILE A 61 -1.27 13.74 -5.04
N GLY A 62 0.06 13.84 -5.05
CA GLY A 62 0.80 15.01 -4.57
C GLY A 62 1.12 15.00 -3.07
N ALA A 63 0.54 14.08 -2.29
CA ALA A 63 0.97 13.85 -0.91
C ALA A 63 2.30 13.08 -0.88
N PRO A 64 3.14 13.29 0.15
CA PRO A 64 4.35 12.49 0.32
C PRO A 64 4.02 10.99 0.51
N PRO A 65 4.94 10.08 0.14
CA PRO A 65 4.76 8.66 0.39
C PRO A 65 4.50 8.40 1.89
N PRO A 66 3.59 7.46 2.23
CA PRO A 66 3.37 7.11 3.62
C PRO A 66 4.66 6.59 4.26
N LYS A 67 4.91 6.99 5.51
CA LYS A 67 6.02 6.43 6.29
C LYS A 67 5.60 5.05 6.79
N VAL A 68 6.49 4.07 6.65
CA VAL A 68 6.33 2.78 7.30
C VAL A 68 6.83 2.95 8.73
N GLU A 69 5.95 2.76 9.70
CA GLU A 69 6.39 2.62 11.09
C GLU A 69 7.07 1.26 11.24
N PRO A 70 8.28 1.19 11.83
CA PRO A 70 8.88 -0.10 12.13
C PRO A 70 7.92 -0.90 13.03
N PRO A 71 7.85 -2.23 12.88
CA PRO A 71 7.10 -3.05 13.83
C PRO A 71 7.53 -2.68 15.24
N THR A 72 6.58 -2.39 16.12
CA THR A 72 6.85 -2.35 17.55
C THR A 72 7.40 -3.72 17.93
N ASP A 73 8.50 -3.75 18.68
CA ASP A 73 9.01 -4.99 19.28
C ASP A 73 8.00 -5.43 20.36
N ASP A 74 6.84 -5.94 19.94
CA ASP A 74 5.95 -6.66 20.82
C ASP A 74 6.59 -8.03 21.05
N GLU A 75 7.33 -8.07 22.17
CA GLU A 75 7.81 -9.22 22.93
C GLU A 75 8.07 -10.49 22.11
N ASP A 76 9.35 -10.75 21.85
CA ASP A 76 9.87 -12.10 21.65
C ASP A 76 9.36 -12.98 22.80
N GLY A 77 8.19 -13.61 22.61
CA GLY A 77 7.80 -14.79 23.36
C GLY A 77 8.81 -15.86 23.03
N GLU A 78 9.80 -16.02 23.90
CA GLU A 78 10.63 -17.20 23.98
C GLU A 78 9.71 -18.43 24.03
N GLU A 79 9.59 -19.15 22.92
CA GLU A 79 9.32 -20.58 22.97
C GLU A 79 10.61 -21.28 22.55
N ASP A 80 11.45 -21.50 23.55
CA ASP A 80 12.49 -22.53 23.53
C ASP A 80 11.85 -23.89 23.22
N PHE A 81 12.30 -24.52 22.12
CA PHE A 81 12.13 -25.96 21.88
C PHE A 81 13.45 -26.55 21.35
#